data_AF-A0ABD2W392-F1
#
_entry.id   AF-A0ABD2W392-F1
#
_cell.length_a   1.000
_cell.length_b   1.000
_cell.length_c   1.000
_cell.angle_alpha   90.00
_cell.angle_beta   90.00
_cell.angle_gamma   90.00
#
_symmetry.space_group_name_H-M   'P 1'
#
loop_
_entity.id
_entity.type
_entity.pdbx_description
1 polymer ?
#
loop_
_entity_poly.entity_id
_entity_poly.type
_entity_poly.pdbx_seq_one_letter_code
_entity_poly.pdbx_strand_id
1 'polypeptide(L)'
;MTDSQASQSGRQCPDEAAIAAKIHEINSQIAQFRDQLLTIGQSRDCPELREKIRKTRRDCVNACKKASEMVLPQMRSAMESGIPADSPNLVLLFFLAQLFLRELHKSKNLVRVVPMDMTGYFESKSGPSNISNVITQILLCRQITPDFNEEEINSIQKDSEDISDLVAELQEFMPQSEADTERPVALQEAANRLNRSNGARKNLRWEGRSNRQPSYLRGTFKFFCCAGRPNYL
;
A
#
# COMPACT_ATOMS: atom_id res chain seq x y z
N MET A 1 -5.26 13.46 -54.32
CA MET A 1 -6.36 13.89 -53.45
C MET A 1 -6.49 12.81 -52.38
N THR A 2 -5.57 12.72 -51.41
CA THR A 2 -5.44 13.50 -50.16
C THR A 2 -6.70 13.52 -49.29
N ASP A 3 -6.43 13.32 -48.00
CA ASP A 3 -7.22 13.54 -46.79
C ASP A 3 -8.15 12.40 -46.36
N SER A 4 -7.75 11.55 -45.41
CA SER A 4 -7.53 11.80 -43.97
C SER A 4 -8.78 12.31 -43.26
N GLN A 5 -9.38 11.44 -42.45
CA GLN A 5 -9.86 11.81 -41.12
C GLN A 5 -9.96 10.56 -40.24
N ALA A 6 -8.87 10.33 -39.50
CA ALA A 6 -8.89 9.55 -38.28
C ALA A 6 -9.69 10.33 -37.23
N SER A 7 -10.81 9.76 -36.79
CA SER A 7 -11.48 10.18 -35.56
C SER A 7 -11.10 9.20 -34.45
N GLN A 8 -9.95 9.44 -33.83
CA GLN A 8 -9.69 8.99 -32.47
C GLN A 8 -10.59 9.80 -31.53
N SER A 9 -11.80 9.29 -31.27
CA SER A 9 -12.64 9.77 -30.17
C SER A 9 -12.60 8.71 -29.08
N GLY A 10 -11.86 9.00 -28.02
CA GLY A 10 -11.62 8.11 -26.89
C GLY A 10 -12.91 7.55 -26.30
N ARG A 11 -13.09 6.24 -26.41
CA ARG A 11 -13.88 5.49 -25.44
C ARG A 11 -12.95 5.25 -24.25
N GLN A 12 -13.00 6.13 -23.25
CA GLN A 12 -12.59 5.72 -21.92
C GLN A 12 -13.50 4.55 -21.54
N CYS A 13 -12.91 3.37 -21.38
CA CYS A 13 -13.66 2.21 -20.93
C CYS A 13 -14.23 2.56 -19.55
N PRO A 14 -15.53 2.37 -19.27
CA PRO A 14 -16.16 2.74 -17.99
C PRO A 14 -15.40 2.23 -16.75
N ASP A 15 -14.66 1.14 -16.96
CA ASP A 15 -13.82 0.47 -15.97
C ASP A 15 -12.62 1.32 -15.51
N GLU A 16 -11.97 2.08 -16.40
CA GLU A 16 -10.78 2.88 -16.02
C GLU A 16 -11.12 4.06 -15.11
N ALA A 17 -12.24 4.74 -15.37
CA ALA A 17 -12.72 5.83 -14.53
C ALA A 17 -13.15 5.33 -13.14
N ALA A 18 -13.76 4.13 -13.08
CA ALA A 18 -14.11 3.47 -11.82
C ALA A 18 -12.87 3.08 -11.02
N ILE A 19 -11.84 2.53 -11.68
CA ILE A 19 -10.54 2.22 -11.05
C ILE A 19 -9.89 3.49 -10.50
N ALA A 20 -9.83 4.56 -11.30
CA ALA A 20 -9.24 5.83 -10.88
C ALA A 20 -9.97 6.44 -9.68
N ALA A 21 -11.30 6.40 -9.67
CA ALA A 21 -12.11 6.83 -8.53
C ALA A 21 -11.80 6.00 -7.28
N LYS A 22 -11.64 4.68 -7.43
CA LYS A 22 -11.29 3.79 -6.32
C LYS A 22 -9.89 4.07 -5.75
N ILE A 23 -8.91 4.32 -6.62
CA ILE A 23 -7.55 4.73 -6.24
C ILE A 23 -7.57 6.05 -5.45
N HIS A 24 -8.36 7.03 -5.90
CA HIS A 24 -8.53 8.29 -5.18
C HIS A 24 -9.17 8.11 -3.80
N GLU A 25 -10.17 7.22 -3.70
CA GLU A 25 -10.79 6.86 -2.43
C GLU A 25 -9.77 6.23 -1.48
N ILE A 26 -8.96 5.28 -1.95
CA ILE A 26 -7.89 4.63 -1.15
C ILE A 26 -6.91 5.68 -0.63
N ASN A 27 -6.43 6.59 -1.48
CA ASN A 27 -5.53 7.66 -1.06
C ASN A 27 -6.13 8.53 0.04
N SER A 28 -7.43 8.86 -0.08
CA SER A 28 -8.16 9.63 0.93
C SER A 28 -8.29 8.87 2.26
N GLN A 29 -8.59 7.56 2.21
CA GLN A 29 -8.68 6.73 3.40
C GLN A 29 -7.32 6.56 4.10
N ILE A 30 -6.23 6.39 3.34
CA ILE A 30 -4.88 6.31 3.90
C ILE A 30 -4.51 7.64 4.58
N ALA A 31 -4.81 8.79 3.95
CA ALA A 31 -4.60 10.09 4.59
C ALA A 31 -5.38 10.21 5.91
N GLN A 32 -6.66 9.82 5.92
CA GLN A 32 -7.46 9.79 7.13
C GLN A 32 -6.87 8.87 8.21
N PHE A 33 -6.41 7.68 7.82
CA PHE A 33 -5.78 6.75 8.74
C PHE A 33 -4.53 7.36 9.40
N ARG A 34 -3.67 8.00 8.60
CA ARG A 34 -2.47 8.70 9.08
C ARG A 34 -2.78 9.78 10.09
N ASP A 35 -3.79 10.60 9.82
CA ASP A 35 -4.22 11.66 10.73
C ASP A 35 -4.78 11.11 12.04
N GLN A 36 -5.53 10.02 11.99
CA GLN A 36 -6.02 9.35 13.20
C GLN A 36 -4.86 8.78 14.04
N LEU A 37 -3.83 8.20 13.40
CA LEU A 37 -2.65 7.68 14.11
C LEU A 37 -1.89 8.77 14.87
N LEU A 38 -1.92 10.03 14.42
CA LEU A 38 -1.31 11.15 15.14
C LEU A 38 -1.97 11.42 16.49
N THR A 39 -3.23 10.98 16.67
CA THR A 39 -3.99 11.20 17.91
C THR A 39 -3.65 10.15 18.97
N ILE A 40 -3.01 9.02 18.61
CA ILE A 40 -2.61 7.99 19.57
C ILE A 40 -1.62 8.59 20.59
N GLY A 41 -1.87 8.37 21.87
CA GLY A 41 -1.09 8.91 22.98
C GLY A 41 -1.37 10.39 23.30
N GLN A 42 -2.31 11.04 22.61
CA GLN A 42 -2.76 12.40 22.93
C GLN A 42 -3.98 12.38 23.87
N SER A 43 -4.39 13.54 24.37
CA SER A 43 -5.54 13.69 25.28
C SER A 43 -6.89 13.23 24.70
N ARG A 44 -6.99 13.10 23.38
CA ARG A 44 -8.18 12.62 22.66
C ARG A 44 -8.13 11.13 22.34
N ASP A 45 -7.07 10.43 22.73
CA ASP A 45 -6.94 8.99 22.53
C ASP A 45 -7.89 8.25 23.48
N CYS A 46 -8.89 7.57 22.92
CA CYS A 46 -9.92 6.86 23.67
C CYS A 46 -10.35 5.58 22.94
N PRO A 47 -11.05 4.65 23.62
CA PRO A 47 -11.47 3.39 23.01
C PRO A 47 -12.30 3.53 21.73
N GLU A 48 -13.19 4.52 21.66
CA GLU A 48 -14.00 4.80 20.46
C GLU A 48 -13.12 5.20 19.27
N LEU A 49 -12.10 6.02 19.52
CA LEU A 49 -11.14 6.43 18.50
C LEU A 49 -10.26 5.25 18.07
N ARG A 50 -9.80 4.42 19.02
CA ARG A 50 -9.02 3.20 18.72
C ARG A 50 -9.82 2.24 17.85
N GLU A 51 -11.10 2.03 18.11
CA GLU A 51 -11.94 1.22 17.23
C GLU A 51 -12.19 1.87 15.88
N LYS A 52 -12.34 3.20 15.82
CA LYS A 52 -12.43 3.92 14.53
C LYS A 52 -11.17 3.71 13.69
N ILE A 53 -9.98 3.77 14.30
CA ILE A 53 -8.70 3.49 13.65
C ILE A 53 -8.67 2.05 13.12
N ARG A 54 -9.06 1.06 13.94
CA ARG A 54 -9.17 -0.34 13.53
C ARG A 54 -10.10 -0.52 12.33
N LYS A 55 -11.26 0.16 12.34
CA LYS A 55 -12.22 0.12 11.23
C LYS A 55 -11.64 0.73 9.96
N THR A 56 -11.12 1.96 10.02
CA THR A 56 -10.50 2.63 8.88
C THR A 56 -9.36 1.79 8.28
N ARG A 57 -8.55 1.14 9.11
CA ARG A 57 -7.50 0.20 8.69
C ARG A 57 -8.06 -0.95 7.85
N ARG A 58 -9.06 -1.67 8.37
CA ARG A 58 -9.70 -2.80 7.66
C ARG A 58 -10.37 -2.35 6.37
N ASP A 59 -10.99 -1.18 6.37
CA ASP A 59 -11.61 -0.60 5.18
C ASP A 59 -10.56 -0.31 4.10
N CYS A 60 -9.38 0.23 4.48
CA CYS A 60 -8.25 0.44 3.57
C CYS A 60 -7.73 -0.88 2.97
N VAL A 61 -7.57 -1.92 3.80
CA VAL A 61 -7.13 -3.26 3.33
C VAL A 61 -8.10 -3.80 2.28
N ASN A 62 -9.39 -3.78 2.60
CA ASN A 62 -10.43 -4.25 1.69
C ASN A 62 -10.50 -3.42 0.40
N ALA A 63 -10.29 -2.11 0.49
CA ALA A 63 -10.26 -1.23 -0.67
C ALA A 63 -9.07 -1.55 -1.59
N CYS A 64 -7.88 -1.82 -1.04
CA CYS A 64 -6.70 -2.22 -1.81
C CYS A 64 -6.95 -3.55 -2.56
N LYS A 65 -7.50 -4.57 -1.87
CA LYS A 65 -7.84 -5.87 -2.48
C LYS A 65 -8.87 -5.73 -3.62
N LYS A 66 -9.92 -4.93 -3.40
CA LYS A 66 -10.91 -4.67 -4.46
C LYS A 66 -10.31 -3.94 -5.65
N ALA A 67 -9.43 -2.97 -5.42
CA ALA A 67 -8.76 -2.26 -6.50
C ALA A 67 -7.81 -3.18 -7.29
N SER A 68 -7.12 -4.11 -6.63
CA SER A 68 -6.26 -5.08 -7.33
C SER A 68 -7.10 -6.05 -8.17
N GLU A 69 -8.24 -6.52 -7.66
CA GLU A 69 -9.20 -7.35 -8.42
C GLU A 69 -9.72 -6.64 -9.68
N MET A 70 -9.80 -5.32 -9.70
CA MET A 70 -10.19 -4.54 -10.89
C MET A 70 -9.02 -4.34 -11.87
N VAL A 71 -7.80 -4.11 -11.35
CA VAL A 71 -6.64 -3.76 -12.18
C VAL A 71 -5.97 -5.00 -12.78
N LEU A 72 -5.75 -6.04 -11.98
CA LEU A 72 -4.94 -7.20 -12.36
C LEU A 72 -5.48 -7.99 -13.56
N PRO A 73 -6.79 -8.20 -13.75
CA PRO A 73 -7.30 -8.91 -14.93
C PRO A 73 -6.92 -8.21 -16.24
N GLN A 74 -6.94 -6.87 -16.25
CA GLN A 74 -6.54 -6.08 -17.42
C GLN A 74 -5.04 -6.26 -17.70
N MET A 75 -4.21 -6.34 -16.66
CA MET A 75 -2.76 -6.53 -16.80
C MET A 75 -2.41 -7.93 -17.31
N ARG A 76 -3.06 -8.97 -16.77
CA ARG A 76 -2.89 -10.36 -17.23
C ARG A 76 -3.27 -10.51 -18.70
N SER A 77 -4.40 -9.93 -19.13
CA SER A 77 -4.84 -9.96 -20.53
C SER A 77 -3.89 -9.20 -21.48
N ALA A 78 -3.36 -8.05 -21.05
CA ALA A 78 -2.38 -7.30 -21.83
C ALA A 78 -1.07 -8.07 -22.00
N MET A 79 -0.60 -8.73 -20.94
CA MET A 79 0.60 -9.57 -20.97
C MET A 79 0.45 -10.78 -21.89
N GLU A 80 -0.69 -11.47 -21.85
CA GLU A 80 -1.01 -12.58 -22.78
C GLU A 80 -1.03 -12.11 -24.24
N SER A 81 -1.42 -10.86 -24.48
CA SER A 81 -1.44 -10.23 -25.81
C SER A 81 -0.06 -9.70 -26.25
N GLY A 82 0.98 -9.85 -25.42
CA GLY A 82 2.33 -9.36 -25.70
C GLY A 82 2.47 -7.83 -25.64
N ILE A 83 1.49 -7.12 -25.08
CA ILE A 83 1.51 -5.66 -24.94
C ILE A 83 2.11 -5.31 -23.57
N PRO A 84 3.10 -4.40 -23.50
CA PRO A 84 3.61 -3.91 -22.22
C PRO A 84 2.47 -3.33 -21.38
N ALA A 85 2.32 -3.82 -20.15
CA ALA A 85 1.29 -3.39 -19.22
C ALA A 85 1.62 -2.01 -18.62
N ASP A 86 1.54 -0.94 -19.43
CA ASP A 86 1.74 0.44 -18.97
C ASP A 86 0.42 1.04 -18.49
N SER A 87 0.01 0.66 -17.28
CA SER A 87 -1.18 1.21 -16.63
C SER A 87 -0.81 2.21 -15.55
N PRO A 88 -1.15 3.51 -15.70
CA PRO A 88 -0.91 4.50 -14.64
C PRO A 88 -1.67 4.13 -13.36
N ASN A 89 -2.85 3.51 -13.48
CA ASN A 89 -3.64 3.06 -12.33
C ASN A 89 -2.94 1.95 -11.55
N LEU A 90 -2.27 1.01 -12.23
CA LEU A 90 -1.44 -0.01 -11.56
C LEU A 90 -0.32 0.64 -10.75
N VAL A 91 0.43 1.55 -11.36
CA VAL A 91 1.55 2.26 -10.72
C VAL A 91 1.07 3.03 -9.49
N LEU A 92 -0.07 3.73 -9.61
CA LEU A 92 -0.66 4.46 -8.49
C LEU A 92 -1.08 3.52 -7.35
N LEU A 93 -1.78 2.43 -7.66
CA LEU A 93 -2.22 1.44 -6.67
C LEU A 93 -1.01 0.79 -5.96
N PHE A 94 0.04 0.44 -6.71
CA PHE A 94 1.28 -0.10 -6.14
C PHE A 94 1.89 0.86 -5.11
N PHE A 95 2.04 2.14 -5.44
CA PHE A 95 2.60 3.11 -4.51
C PHE A 95 1.69 3.41 -3.32
N LEU A 96 0.36 3.38 -3.49
CA LEU A 96 -0.59 3.49 -2.38
C LEU A 96 -0.51 2.30 -1.43
N ALA A 97 -0.43 1.08 -1.96
CA ALA A 97 -0.29 -0.14 -1.15
C ALA A 97 1.03 -0.12 -0.35
N GLN A 98 2.15 0.30 -0.97
CA GLN A 98 3.42 0.49 -0.27
C GLN A 98 3.36 1.59 0.81
N LEU A 99 2.68 2.70 0.52
CA LEU A 99 2.46 3.77 1.50
C LEU A 99 1.67 3.23 2.70
N PHE A 100 0.59 2.51 2.43
CA PHE A 100 -0.25 1.95 3.46
C PHE A 100 0.47 0.91 4.31
N LEU A 101 1.29 0.05 3.70
CA LEU A 101 2.12 -0.92 4.42
C LEU A 101 3.05 -0.25 5.45
N ARG A 102 3.65 0.89 5.10
CA ARG A 102 4.46 1.68 6.05
C ARG A 102 3.62 2.21 7.22
N GLU A 103 2.41 2.67 6.94
CA GLU A 103 1.50 3.17 7.98
C GLU A 103 0.94 2.04 8.87
N LEU A 104 0.78 0.82 8.34
CA LEU A 104 0.46 -0.36 9.15
C LEU A 104 1.58 -0.71 10.13
N HIS A 105 2.84 -0.70 9.68
CA HIS A 105 3.98 -0.88 10.59
C HIS A 105 4.06 0.20 11.68
N LYS A 106 3.78 1.47 11.31
CA LYS A 106 3.69 2.57 12.27
C LYS A 106 2.55 2.35 13.27
N SER A 107 1.36 1.98 12.79
CA SER A 107 0.19 1.66 13.60
C SER A 107 0.49 0.55 14.61
N LYS A 108 1.10 -0.55 14.17
CA LYS A 108 1.51 -1.67 15.03
C LYS A 108 2.45 -1.22 16.15
N ASN A 109 3.47 -0.41 15.80
CA ASN A 109 4.42 0.09 16.78
C ASN A 109 3.77 1.05 17.77
N LEU A 110 2.88 1.94 17.32
CA LEU A 110 2.14 2.86 18.18
C LEU A 110 1.23 2.11 19.17
N VAL A 111 0.46 1.13 18.70
CA VAL A 111 -0.40 0.30 19.57
C VAL A 111 0.45 -0.45 20.61
N ARG A 112 1.60 -0.99 20.21
CA ARG A 112 2.51 -1.69 21.12
C ARG A 112 3.10 -0.77 22.20
N VAL A 113 3.48 0.46 21.85
CA VAL A 113 4.13 1.41 22.78
C VAL A 113 3.10 2.14 23.66
N VAL A 114 1.91 2.39 23.12
CA VAL A 114 0.80 3.08 23.80
C VAL A 114 -0.39 2.12 23.84
N PRO A 115 -0.38 1.12 24.74
CA PRO A 115 -1.51 0.21 24.90
C PRO A 115 -2.75 0.96 25.40
N MET A 116 -3.92 0.46 25.03
CA MET A 116 -5.21 0.98 25.50
C MET A 116 -6.03 -0.17 26.09
N ASP A 117 -6.59 0.05 27.27
CA ASP A 117 -7.58 -0.87 27.82
C ASP A 117 -8.92 -0.69 27.08
N MET A 118 -9.32 -1.74 26.37
CA MET A 118 -10.56 -1.77 25.58
C MET A 118 -11.67 -2.59 26.25
N THR A 119 -11.43 -3.12 27.46
CA THR A 119 -12.32 -4.08 28.13
C THR A 119 -13.73 -3.52 28.29
N GLY A 120 -13.87 -2.33 28.90
CA GLY A 120 -15.17 -1.69 29.09
C GLY A 120 -15.88 -1.29 27.79
N TYR A 121 -15.12 -0.97 26.74
CA TYR A 121 -15.68 -0.65 25.43
C TYR A 121 -16.31 -1.88 24.76
N PHE A 122 -15.63 -3.03 24.82
CA PHE A 122 -16.18 -4.25 24.26
C PHE A 122 -17.29 -4.83 25.13
N GLU A 123 -17.20 -4.80 26.47
CA GLU A 123 -18.29 -5.25 27.35
C GLU A 123 -19.59 -4.46 27.15
N SER A 124 -19.50 -3.15 26.89
CA SER A 124 -20.69 -2.32 26.63
C SER A 124 -21.30 -2.51 25.24
N LYS A 125 -20.53 -3.00 24.26
CA LYS A 125 -20.99 -3.25 22.88
C LYS A 125 -21.30 -4.71 22.58
N SER A 126 -20.70 -5.63 23.31
CA SER A 126 -21.07 -7.04 23.26
C SER A 126 -22.29 -7.24 24.14
N GLY A 127 -23.47 -7.20 23.49
CA GLY A 127 -24.65 -7.87 24.04
C GLY A 127 -24.34 -9.35 24.33
N PRO A 128 -25.27 -10.13 24.90
CA PRO A 128 -25.05 -11.44 25.54
C PRO A 128 -24.45 -12.58 24.66
N SER A 129 -23.98 -12.28 23.46
CA SER A 129 -23.50 -13.17 22.40
C SER A 129 -22.06 -13.67 22.55
N ASN A 130 -21.45 -13.62 23.74
CA ASN A 130 -20.16 -14.25 24.03
C ASN A 130 -20.24 -15.80 24.14
N ILE A 131 -21.17 -16.45 23.44
CA ILE A 131 -21.40 -17.91 23.54
C ILE A 131 -20.15 -18.70 23.15
N SER A 132 -19.38 -18.21 22.17
CA SER A 132 -18.11 -18.85 21.76
C SER A 132 -17.03 -18.78 22.85
N ASN A 133 -17.01 -17.70 23.65
CA ASN A 133 -16.07 -17.57 24.79
C ASN A 133 -16.56 -18.34 26.01
N VAL A 134 -17.88 -18.41 26.25
CA VAL A 134 -18.47 -19.17 27.35
C VAL A 134 -18.19 -20.67 27.18
N ILE A 135 -18.33 -21.22 25.97
CA ILE A 135 -18.03 -22.64 25.71
C ILE A 135 -16.56 -22.96 26.00
N THR A 136 -15.63 -22.10 25.56
CA THR A 136 -14.19 -22.29 25.80
C THR A 136 -13.81 -22.09 27.28
N GLN A 137 -14.43 -21.15 27.99
CA GLN A 137 -14.22 -20.94 29.44
C GLN A 137 -14.78 -22.09 30.29
N ILE A 138 -15.93 -22.67 29.90
CA ILE A 138 -16.50 -23.87 30.53
C ILE A 138 -15.58 -25.08 30.32
N LEU A 139 -15.04 -25.25 29.12
CA LEU A 139 -14.15 -26.38 28.80
C LEU A 139 -12.77 -26.27 29.46
N LEU A 140 -12.23 -25.06 29.60
CA LEU A 140 -10.86 -24.84 30.10
C LEU A 140 -10.77 -24.53 31.59
N CYS A 141 -11.90 -24.37 32.29
CA CYS A 141 -11.96 -23.97 33.70
C CYS A 141 -11.06 -22.75 34.03
N ARG A 142 -10.87 -21.86 33.05
CA ARG A 142 -10.12 -20.62 33.16
C ARG A 142 -10.91 -19.51 32.51
N GLN A 143 -11.04 -18.39 33.23
CA GLN A 143 -11.43 -17.14 32.62
C GLN A 143 -10.32 -16.75 31.65
N ILE A 144 -10.49 -17.03 30.35
CA ILE A 144 -9.65 -16.41 29.33
C ILE A 144 -10.08 -14.95 29.31
N THR A 145 -9.31 -14.08 29.95
CA THR A 145 -9.41 -12.64 29.75
C THR A 145 -8.75 -12.36 28.40
N PRO A 146 -9.51 -12.00 27.35
CA PRO A 146 -8.92 -11.71 26.05
C PRO A 146 -7.99 -10.49 26.17
N ASP A 147 -6.72 -10.66 25.80
CA ASP A 147 -5.80 -9.53 25.64
C ASP A 147 -6.11 -8.83 24.32
N PHE A 148 -7.04 -7.87 24.37
CA PHE A 148 -7.47 -7.09 23.22
C PHE A 148 -6.33 -6.30 22.56
N ASN A 149 -5.28 -5.98 23.31
CA ASN A 149 -4.13 -5.26 22.79
C ASN A 149 -3.24 -6.22 21.97
N GLU A 150 -2.98 -7.43 22.48
CA GLU A 150 -2.29 -8.47 21.72
C GLU A 150 -3.08 -8.88 20.46
N GLU A 151 -4.39 -9.07 20.59
CA GLU A 151 -5.28 -9.34 19.45
C GLU A 151 -5.19 -8.23 18.39
N GLU A 152 -5.20 -6.97 18.80
CA GLU A 152 -5.04 -5.85 17.87
C GLU A 152 -3.68 -5.91 17.16
N ILE A 153 -2.59 -6.12 17.88
CA ILE A 153 -1.24 -6.21 17.30
C ILE A 153 -1.15 -7.34 16.27
N ASN A 154 -1.72 -8.51 16.59
CA ASN A 154 -1.77 -9.66 15.69
C ASN A 154 -2.65 -9.37 14.46
N SER A 155 -3.78 -8.67 14.65
CA SER A 155 -4.63 -8.27 13.53
C SER A 155 -3.92 -7.29 12.58
N ILE A 156 -3.12 -6.34 13.10
CA ILE A 156 -2.33 -5.42 12.25
C ILE A 156 -1.24 -6.18 11.51
N GLN A 157 -0.61 -7.17 12.17
CA GLN A 157 0.40 -8.01 11.53
C GLN A 157 -0.17 -8.77 10.34
N LYS A 158 -1.33 -9.42 10.53
CA LYS A 158 -2.03 -10.12 9.43
C LYS A 158 -2.40 -9.16 8.29
N ASP A 159 -2.96 -8.00 8.61
CA ASP A 159 -3.27 -6.98 7.59
C ASP A 159 -2.01 -6.50 6.84
N SER A 160 -0.85 -6.45 7.52
CA SER A 160 0.43 -6.07 6.90
C SER A 160 0.94 -7.15 5.95
N GLU A 161 0.80 -8.42 6.31
CA GLU A 161 1.13 -9.58 5.46
C GLU A 161 0.25 -9.60 4.21
N ASP A 162 -1.06 -9.46 4.38
CA ASP A 162 -2.02 -9.39 3.26
C ASP A 162 -1.67 -8.26 2.26
N ILE A 163 -1.28 -7.08 2.75
CA ILE A 163 -0.87 -5.96 1.89
C ILE A 163 0.51 -6.19 1.28
N SER A 164 1.44 -6.83 1.99
CA SER A 164 2.76 -7.19 1.47
C SER A 164 2.64 -8.16 0.29
N ASP A 165 1.78 -9.18 0.41
CA ASP A 165 1.51 -10.15 -0.65
C ASP A 165 0.88 -9.47 -1.87
N LEU A 166 -0.07 -8.55 -1.63
CA LEU A 166 -0.67 -7.74 -2.69
C LEU A 166 0.36 -6.83 -3.40
N VAL A 167 1.28 -6.22 -2.66
CA VAL A 167 2.38 -5.43 -3.25
C VAL A 167 3.28 -6.32 -4.12
N ALA A 168 3.58 -7.54 -3.68
CA ALA A 168 4.38 -8.49 -4.45
C ALA A 168 3.67 -8.91 -5.76
N GLU A 169 2.35 -9.16 -5.71
CA GLU A 169 1.55 -9.46 -6.91
C GLU A 169 1.53 -8.28 -7.88
N LEU A 170 1.27 -7.06 -7.40
CA LEU A 170 1.27 -5.86 -8.26
C LEU A 170 2.64 -5.61 -8.89
N GLN A 171 3.73 -5.92 -8.18
CA GLN A 171 5.10 -5.73 -8.66
C GLN A 171 5.42 -6.57 -9.90
N GLU A 172 4.80 -7.74 -10.06
CA GLU A 172 5.00 -8.62 -11.22
C GLU A 172 4.64 -7.91 -12.55
N PHE A 173 3.66 -7.01 -12.49
CA PHE A 173 3.14 -6.26 -13.64
C PHE A 173 3.77 -4.87 -13.80
N MET A 174 4.62 -4.44 -12.86
CA MET A 174 5.24 -3.13 -12.93
C MET A 174 6.26 -3.07 -14.08
N PRO A 175 6.29 -2.00 -14.89
CA PRO A 175 7.26 -1.85 -15.95
C PRO A 175 8.68 -1.87 -15.36
N GLN A 176 9.47 -2.88 -15.71
CA GLN A 176 10.88 -2.89 -15.39
C GLN A 176 11.54 -1.80 -16.23
N SER A 177 12.17 -0.80 -15.59
CA SER A 177 12.88 0.20 -16.38
C SER A 177 13.98 -0.50 -17.18
N GLU A 178 13.90 -0.43 -18.50
CA GLU A 178 14.92 -0.78 -19.50
C GLU A 178 16.19 0.09 -19.28
N ALA A 179 16.82 -0.02 -18.11
CA ALA A 179 18.11 0.60 -17.81
C ALA A 179 19.29 -0.34 -18.08
N ASP A 180 19.00 -1.57 -18.55
CA ASP A 180 20.00 -2.61 -18.87
C ASP A 180 20.05 -2.95 -20.37
N THR A 181 19.14 -2.44 -21.21
CA THR A 181 19.15 -2.61 -22.68
C THR A 181 19.85 -1.49 -23.42
N GLU A 182 20.09 -0.35 -22.77
CA GLU A 182 20.96 0.70 -23.30
C GLU A 182 22.18 0.87 -22.39
N ARG A 183 23.16 -0.04 -22.50
CA ARG A 183 24.55 0.39 -22.24
C ARG A 183 24.84 1.49 -23.26
N PRO A 184 25.01 2.77 -22.86
CA PRO A 184 25.47 3.76 -23.81
C PRO A 184 26.86 3.32 -24.25
N VAL A 185 27.00 2.91 -25.50
CA VAL A 185 28.28 2.51 -26.13
C VAL A 185 29.36 3.58 -25.90
N ALA A 186 28.95 4.83 -25.70
CA ALA A 186 29.80 5.96 -25.31
C ALA A 186 30.52 5.85 -23.95
N LEU A 187 30.04 5.04 -22.99
CA LEU A 187 30.73 4.83 -21.70
C LEU A 187 31.66 3.61 -21.68
N GLN A 188 31.63 2.76 -22.72
CA GLN A 188 32.48 1.57 -22.80
C GLN A 188 33.97 1.94 -22.93
N GLU A 189 34.28 3.02 -23.66
CA GLU A 189 35.67 3.51 -23.81
C GLU A 189 36.23 4.12 -22.51
N ALA A 190 35.37 4.71 -21.68
CA ALA A 190 35.77 5.26 -20.38
C ALA A 190 36.01 4.16 -19.33
N ALA A 191 35.22 3.09 -19.37
CA ALA A 191 35.32 1.97 -18.42
C ALA A 191 36.57 1.10 -18.61
N ASN A 192 37.09 1.00 -19.85
CA ASN A 192 38.30 0.22 -20.13
C ASN A 192 39.59 0.84 -19.53
N ARG A 193 39.57 2.11 -19.10
CA ARG A 193 40.73 2.77 -18.48
C ARG A 193 40.82 2.60 -16.96
N LEU A 194 39.77 2.09 -16.30
CA LEU A 194 39.70 2.04 -14.82
C LEU A 194 39.63 0.63 -14.20
N ASN A 195 39.59 -0.44 -14.99
CA ASN A 195 39.46 -1.81 -14.47
C ASN A 195 40.80 -2.47 -14.08
N ARG A 196 41.51 -1.85 -13.14
CA ARG A 196 42.48 -2.54 -12.28
C ARG A 196 42.07 -2.31 -10.82
N SER A 197 41.13 -3.11 -10.32
CA SER A 197 41.02 -3.54 -8.90
C SER A 197 39.60 -4.00 -8.57
N ASN A 198 39.50 -5.30 -8.27
CA ASN A 198 38.68 -5.96 -7.26
C ASN A 198 37.24 -5.50 -6.95
N GLY A 199 36.35 -6.50 -6.96
CA GLY A 199 35.55 -6.79 -5.78
C GLY A 199 34.04 -6.59 -5.93
N ALA A 200 33.34 -7.72 -6.04
CA ALA A 200 31.90 -7.89 -5.95
C ALA A 200 31.16 -6.95 -5.00
N ARG A 201 30.12 -6.25 -5.51
CA ARG A 201 28.92 -5.87 -4.76
C ARG A 201 27.68 -5.92 -5.67
N LYS A 202 26.81 -6.91 -5.45
CA LYS A 202 25.40 -6.86 -5.84
C LYS A 202 24.71 -5.92 -4.85
N ASN A 203 24.53 -4.66 -5.23
CA ASN A 203 23.71 -3.71 -4.49
C ASN A 203 22.43 -3.43 -5.28
N LEU A 204 21.29 -3.57 -4.60
CA LEU A 204 19.96 -3.17 -5.03
C LEU A 204 19.99 -1.69 -5.47
N ARG A 205 19.95 -1.46 -6.78
CA ARG A 205 20.18 -0.17 -7.43
C ARG A 205 18.94 0.73 -7.40
N TRP A 206 18.41 1.00 -6.21
CA TRP A 206 17.37 2.03 -6.02
C TRP A 206 17.69 3.00 -4.87
N GLU A 207 18.76 2.79 -4.11
CA GLU A 207 19.30 3.80 -3.22
C GLU A 207 20.32 4.67 -3.96
N GLY A 208 19.96 5.94 -4.22
CA GLY A 208 20.96 6.98 -4.47
C GLY A 208 20.93 7.73 -5.80
N ARG A 209 19.75 8.09 -6.34
CA ARG A 209 19.67 9.18 -7.34
C ARG A 209 18.59 10.20 -6.97
N SER A 210 18.93 11.05 -6.00
CA SER A 210 18.30 12.36 -5.89
C SER A 210 18.63 13.16 -7.15
N ASN A 211 17.62 13.67 -7.84
CA ASN A 211 17.70 14.76 -8.83
C ASN A 211 17.73 14.45 -10.35
N ARG A 212 17.16 13.34 -10.84
CA ARG A 212 16.74 13.26 -12.26
C ARG A 212 15.35 12.66 -12.40
N GLN A 213 14.34 13.52 -12.40
CA GLN A 213 12.96 13.16 -12.73
C GLN A 213 12.81 13.02 -14.26
N PRO A 214 12.34 11.88 -14.79
CA PRO A 214 11.93 11.74 -16.18
C PRO A 214 10.73 12.65 -16.50
N SER A 215 10.76 13.30 -17.66
CA SER A 215 9.78 14.33 -18.07
C SER A 215 8.34 13.84 -18.21
N TYR A 216 8.11 12.52 -18.35
CA TYR A 216 6.77 11.94 -18.47
C TYR A 216 6.03 11.77 -17.12
N LEU A 217 6.73 11.88 -15.99
CA LEU A 217 6.13 11.75 -14.64
C LEU A 217 5.68 13.10 -14.04
N ARG A 218 5.87 14.21 -14.78
CA ARG A 218 5.70 15.59 -14.26
C ARG A 218 4.25 16.00 -14.01
N GLY A 219 3.26 15.22 -14.46
CA GLY A 219 1.83 15.54 -14.32
C GLY A 219 1.04 14.61 -13.37
N THR A 220 1.43 13.34 -13.27
CA THR A 220 0.59 12.28 -12.71
C THR A 220 0.70 12.13 -11.18
N PHE A 221 1.76 12.64 -10.56
CA PHE A 221 1.97 12.59 -9.11
C PHE A 221 1.25 13.68 -8.31
N LYS A 222 0.48 14.57 -8.96
CA LYS A 222 -0.36 15.57 -8.27
C LYS A 222 -1.48 14.94 -7.43
N PHE A 223 -1.71 13.64 -7.56
CA PHE A 223 -2.74 12.89 -6.81
C PHE A 223 -2.32 12.49 -5.39
N PHE A 224 -1.03 12.46 -5.06
CA PHE A 224 -0.57 12.05 -3.73
C PHE A 224 -0.38 13.26 -2.83
N CYS A 225 -1.41 13.60 -2.05
CA CYS A 225 -1.24 14.48 -0.88
C CYS A 225 -0.24 13.92 0.15
N CYS A 226 0.05 12.61 0.08
CA CYS A 226 0.90 11.88 1.02
C CYS A 226 2.41 11.87 0.68
N ALA A 227 2.83 12.37 -0.49
CA ALA A 227 4.25 12.39 -0.90
C ALA A 227 5.08 13.51 -0.24
N GLY A 228 4.44 14.38 0.54
CA GLY A 228 5.07 15.49 1.22
C GLY A 228 5.53 15.16 2.64
N ARG A 229 6.84 14.90 2.78
CA ARG A 229 7.70 14.94 3.99
C ARG A 229 7.74 13.69 4.90
N PRO A 230 8.95 13.11 5.11
CA PRO A 230 9.23 12.33 6.31
C PRO A 230 9.29 13.31 7.50
N ASN A 231 8.33 13.21 8.42
CA ASN A 231 8.50 13.79 9.75
C ASN A 231 9.44 12.87 10.52
N TYR A 232 10.71 13.25 10.58
CA TYR A 232 11.62 12.75 11.60
C TYR A 232 11.18 13.37 12.93
N LEU A 233 10.72 12.53 13.85
CA LEU A 233 10.87 12.74 15.28
C LEU A 233 11.92 11.73 15.76
#